data_AF-A0A965KRN3-F1
#
_entry.id   AF-A0A965KRN3-F1
#
_cell.length_a   1.000
_cell.length_b   1.000
_cell.length_c   1.000
_cell.angle_alpha   90.00
_cell.angle_beta   90.00
_cell.angle_gamma   90.00
#
_symmetry.space_group_name_H-M   'P 1'
#
loop_
_entity.id
_entity.type
_entity.pdbx_description
1 polymer ?
#
loop_
_entity_poly.entity_id
_entity_poly.type
_entity_poly.pdbx_seq_one_letter_code
_entity_poly.pdbx_strand_id
1 'polypeptide(L)'
;MNDSQAMATLRNELLNKIAAVYPSPIDAKQLELKCRMPFLTKDKIWYHDAVLEQLKILHHARLIRPFHGGYTLTETGRRDRAEAARFTDPGPEAA
;
A
#
# COMPACT_ATOMS: atom_id res chain seq x y z
N MET A 1 -18.20 7.70 -2.36
CA MET A 1 -16.93 7.38 -1.66
C MET A 1 -16.22 8.70 -1.43
N ASN A 2 -16.02 9.10 -0.17
CA ASN A 2 -15.38 10.39 0.13
C ASN A 2 -13.87 10.31 -0.17
N ASP A 3 -13.24 11.41 -0.57
CA ASP A 3 -11.81 11.45 -0.92
C ASP A 3 -10.92 10.87 0.19
N SER A 4 -11.23 11.12 1.46
CA SER A 4 -10.50 10.56 2.60
C SER A 4 -10.56 9.03 2.68
N GLN A 5 -11.70 8.43 2.35
CA GLN A 5 -11.84 6.98 2.32
C GLN A 5 -11.06 6.41 1.13
N ALA A 6 -11.13 7.06 -0.03
CA ALA A 6 -10.37 6.65 -1.20
C ALA A 6 -8.85 6.71 -0.95
N MET A 7 -8.35 7.74 -0.27
CA MET A 7 -6.94 7.83 0.13
C MET A 7 -6.54 6.72 1.11
N ALA A 8 -7.39 6.42 2.10
CA ALA A 8 -7.14 5.33 3.04
C ALA A 8 -7.11 3.97 2.33
N THR A 9 -8.03 3.72 1.39
CA THR A 9 -8.04 2.52 0.56
C THR A 9 -6.79 2.44 -0.32
N LEU A 10 -6.39 3.54 -0.98
CA LEU A 10 -5.18 3.59 -1.79
C LEU A 10 -3.95 3.26 -0.95
N ARG A 11 -3.83 3.84 0.24
CA ARG A 11 -2.72 3.57 1.17
C ARG A 11 -2.64 2.10 1.56
N ASN A 12 -3.77 1.48 1.89
CA ASN A 12 -3.83 0.05 2.21
C ASN A 12 -3.42 -0.80 0.99
N GLU A 13 -3.95 -0.48 -0.19
CA GLU A 13 -3.59 -1.18 -1.43
C GLU A 13 -2.10 -1.07 -1.76
N LEU A 14 -1.51 0.12 -1.64
CA LEU A 14 -0.07 0.31 -1.83
C LEU A 14 0.73 -0.58 -0.89
N LEU A 15 0.38 -0.58 0.41
CA LEU A 15 1.05 -1.42 1.40
C LEU A 15 0.88 -2.91 1.10
N ASN A 16 -0.30 -3.35 0.66
CA ASN A 16 -0.56 -4.72 0.22
C ASN A 16 0.31 -5.13 -0.97
N LYS A 17 0.45 -4.27 -1.98
CA LYS A 17 1.28 -4.57 -3.15
C LYS A 17 2.77 -4.62 -2.82
N ILE A 18 3.25 -3.77 -1.91
CA ILE A 18 4.63 -3.82 -1.41
C ILE A 18 4.85 -5.11 -0.60
N ALA A 19 3.89 -5.49 0.24
CA ALA A 19 3.96 -6.73 1.01
C ALA A 19 4.01 -7.99 0.15
N ALA A 20 3.24 -8.02 -0.94
CA ALA A 20 3.15 -9.16 -1.84
C ALA A 20 4.46 -9.46 -2.59
N VAL A 21 5.34 -8.47 -2.74
CA VAL A 21 6.62 -8.62 -3.45
C VAL A 21 7.84 -8.59 -2.52
N TYR A 22 7.63 -8.42 -1.22
CA TYR A 22 8.70 -8.47 -0.22
C TYR A 22 9.43 -9.83 -0.28
N PRO A 23 10.78 -9.87 -0.19
CA PRO A 23 11.70 -8.77 0.16
C PRO A 23 12.10 -7.84 -1.01
N SER A 24 11.66 -8.11 -2.23
CA SER A 24 12.04 -7.34 -3.41
C SER A 24 11.44 -5.92 -3.38
N PRO A 25 12.23 -4.89 -3.73
CA PRO A 25 11.71 -3.53 -3.83
C PRO A 25 10.78 -3.39 -5.04
N ILE A 26 9.82 -2.47 -4.95
CA ILE A 26 8.93 -2.10 -6.05
C ILE A 26 8.87 -0.57 -6.19
N ASP A 27 9.02 -0.07 -7.41
CA ASP A 27 8.98 1.37 -7.67
C ASP A 27 7.56 1.94 -7.71
N ALA A 28 7.46 3.26 -7.59
CA ALA A 28 6.19 3.97 -7.56
C ALA A 28 5.37 3.80 -8.85
N LYS A 29 5.99 3.70 -10.03
CA LYS A 29 5.27 3.50 -11.30
C LYS A 29 4.66 2.10 -11.35
N GLN A 30 5.38 1.08 -10.91
CA GLN A 30 4.85 -0.26 -10.79
C GLN A 30 3.70 -0.35 -9.78
N LEU A 31 3.79 0.38 -8.66
CA LEU A 31 2.69 0.47 -7.69
C LEU A 31 1.46 1.16 -8.26
N GLU A 32 1.64 2.29 -8.95
CA GLU A 32 0.56 3.03 -9.63
C GLU A 32 -0.21 2.12 -10.60
N LEU A 33 0.50 1.33 -11.41
CA LEU A 33 -0.09 0.39 -12.37
C LEU A 33 -0.78 -0.80 -11.71
N LYS A 34 -0.27 -1.28 -10.57
CA LYS A 34 -0.80 -2.47 -9.86
C LYS A 34 -1.95 -2.14 -8.91
N CYS A 35 -2.06 -0.90 -8.46
CA CYS A 35 -3.17 -0.43 -7.65
C CYS A 35 -4.41 -0.24 -8.54
N ARG A 36 -5.41 -1.11 -8.37
CA ARG A 36 -6.70 -1.01 -9.05
C ARG A 36 -7.64 -0.11 -8.26
N MET A 37 -7.42 1.21 -8.34
CA MET A 37 -8.35 2.18 -7.75
C MET A 37 -9.09 2.94 -8.86
N PRO A 38 -10.43 2.83 -8.93
CA PRO A 38 -11.24 3.58 -9.88
C PRO A 38 -11.39 5.02 -9.40
N PHE A 39 -10.36 5.85 -9.57
CA PHE A 39 -10.52 7.30 -9.51
C PHE A 39 -11.18 7.78 -10.82
N LEU A 40 -12.44 7.38 -11.03
CA LEU A 40 -13.20 7.54 -12.28
C LEU A 40 -13.36 8.99 -12.75
N THR A 41 -13.03 9.98 -11.91
CA THR A 41 -13.23 11.41 -12.16
C THR A 41 -11.96 12.27 -12.03
N LYS A 42 -10.78 11.67 -11.78
CA LYS A 42 -9.53 12.42 -11.51
C LYS A 42 -8.49 12.18 -12.60
N ASP A 43 -7.69 13.21 -12.88
CA ASP A 43 -6.62 13.16 -13.88
C ASP A 43 -5.46 12.23 -13.44
N LYS A 44 -4.72 11.69 -14.41
CA LYS A 44 -3.56 10.82 -14.16
C LYS A 44 -2.49 11.51 -13.31
N ILE A 45 -2.28 12.81 -13.49
CA ILE A 45 -1.33 13.59 -12.69
C ILE A 45 -1.72 13.56 -11.22
N TRP A 46 -3.00 13.81 -10.93
CA TRP A 46 -3.51 13.77 -9.56
C TRP A 46 -3.35 12.40 -8.91
N TYR A 47 -3.57 11.31 -9.66
CA TYR A 47 -3.37 9.96 -9.15
C TYR A 47 -1.89 9.68 -8.85
N HIS A 48 -0.99 10.14 -9.71
CA HIS A 48 0.45 10.04 -9.50
C HIS A 48 0.87 10.75 -8.20
N ASP A 49 0.46 12.02 -8.03
CA ASP A 49 0.72 12.78 -6.80
C ASP A 49 0.13 12.10 -5.57
N ALA A 50 -1.10 11.59 -5.66
CA ALA A 50 -1.74 10.87 -4.56
C ALA A 50 -0.95 9.61 -4.14
N VAL A 51 -0.45 8.83 -5.10
CA VAL A 51 0.41 7.66 -4.82
C VAL A 51 1.68 8.09 -4.11
N LEU A 52 2.37 9.13 -4.59
CA LEU A 52 3.58 9.63 -3.96
C LEU A 52 3.34 10.14 -2.54
N GLU A 53 2.26 10.89 -2.30
CA GLU A 53 1.88 11.36 -0.98
C GLU A 53 1.56 10.21 -0.02
N GLN A 54 0.82 9.19 -0.48
CA GLN A 54 0.55 8.02 0.36
C GLN A 54 1.82 7.22 0.67
N LEU A 55 2.77 7.11 -0.26
CA LEU A 55 4.07 6.50 -0.02
C LEU A 55 4.89 7.27 1.03
N LYS A 56 4.87 8.61 0.99
CA LYS A 56 5.49 9.43 2.05
C LYS A 56 4.86 9.13 3.41
N ILE A 57 3.52 9.08 3.50
CA ILE A 57 2.82 8.76 4.76
C ILE A 57 3.24 7.39 5.30
N LEU A 58 3.25 6.36 4.44
CA LEU A 58 3.69 5.01 4.83
C LEU A 58 5.16 4.98 5.28
N HIS A 59 6.01 5.78 4.64
CA HIS A 59 7.41 5.92 5.01
C HIS A 59 7.58 6.64 6.36
N HIS A 60 6.87 7.74 6.59
CA HIS A 60 6.86 8.46 7.85
C HIS A 60 6.31 7.60 9.01
N ALA A 61 5.33 6.75 8.74
CA ALA A 61 4.82 5.74 9.66
C ALA A 61 5.80 4.57 9.89
N ARG A 62 6.98 4.58 9.24
CA ARG A 62 8.01 3.54 9.29
C ARG A 62 7.53 2.17 8.84
N LEU A 63 6.50 2.08 8.02
CA LEU A 63 5.99 0.81 7.48
C LEU A 63 6.78 0.36 6.24
N ILE A 64 7.28 1.33 5.47
CA ILE A 64 8.09 1.09 4.27
C ILE A 64 9.38 1.90 4.32
N ARG A 65 10.38 1.44 3.57
CA ARG A 65 11.66 2.15 3.37
C ARG A 65 12.05 2.16 1.90
N PRO A 66 12.74 3.22 1.43
CA PRO A 66 13.34 3.21 0.10
C PRO A 66 14.47 2.17 0.04
N PHE A 67 14.57 1.44 -1.08
CA PHE A 67 15.60 0.43 -1.33
C PHE A 67 15.81 0.27 -2.84
N HIS A 68 17.05 0.47 -3.32
CA HIS A 68 17.44 0.33 -4.74
C HIS A 68 16.48 1.00 -5.75
N GLY A 69 15.99 2.21 -5.45
CA GLY A 69 15.10 2.96 -6.35
C GLY A 69 13.62 2.57 -6.28
N GLY A 70 13.24 1.67 -5.37
CA GLY A 70 11.84 1.38 -5.04
C GLY A 70 11.59 1.39 -3.54
N TYR A 71 10.49 0.77 -3.11
CA TYR A 71 10.08 0.66 -1.72
C TYR A 71 9.99 -0.81 -1.30
N THR A 72 10.40 -1.11 -0.07
CA THR A 72 10.26 -2.42 0.56
C THR A 72 9.70 -2.26 1.98
N LEU A 73 9.11 -3.33 2.54
CA LEU A 73 8.62 -3.31 3.90
C LEU A 73 9.77 -3.18 4.92
N THR A 74 9.50 -2.46 6.00
CA THR A 74 10.31 -2.53 7.23
C THR A 74 9.84 -3.70 8.09
N GLU A 75 10.50 -3.94 9.22
CA GLU A 75 10.00 -4.88 10.21
C GLU A 75 8.63 -4.46 10.77
N THR A 76 8.44 -3.17 11.06
CA THR A 76 7.14 -2.63 11.53
C THR A 76 6.05 -2.86 10.49
N GLY A 77 6.34 -2.61 9.20
CA GLY A 77 5.38 -2.86 8.12
C GLY A 77 5.03 -4.34 7.96
N ARG A 78 5.98 -5.26 8.17
CA ARG A 78 5.69 -6.70 8.16
C ARG A 78 4.76 -7.10 9.31
N ARG A 79 5.00 -6.58 10.52
CA ARG A 79 4.16 -6.85 11.70
C ARG A 79 2.75 -6.31 11.50
N ASP A 80 2.62 -5.06 11.07
CA ASP A 80 1.33 -4.44 10.73
C ASP A 80 0.53 -5.29 9.74
N ARG A 81 1.19 -5.77 8.67
CA ARG A 81 0.54 -6.64 7.69
C ARG A 81 0.16 -8.02 8.24
N ALA A 82 1.00 -8.60 9.10
CA ALA A 82 0.68 -9.86 9.77
C ALA A 82 -0.51 -9.71 10.73
N GLU A 83 -0.61 -8.57 11.43
CA GLU A 83 -1.75 -8.24 12.29
C GLU A 83 -3.01 -8.02 11.47
N ALA A 84 -2.95 -7.24 10.39
CA ALA A 84 -4.09 -7.01 9.50
C ALA A 84 -4.60 -8.30 8.83
N ALA A 85 -3.70 -9.24 8.50
CA ALA A 85 -4.09 -10.54 7.95
C ALA A 85 -4.95 -11.36 8.93
N ARG A 86 -4.70 -11.26 10.25
CA ARG A 86 -5.49 -11.95 11.29
C ARG A 86 -6.96 -11.53 11.33
N PHE A 87 -7.28 -10.33 10.87
CA PHE A 87 -8.66 -9.82 10.83
C PHE A 87 -9.32 -9.98 9.47
N THR A 88 -8.55 -10.31 8.43
CA THR A 88 -9.04 -10.45 7.06
C THR A 88 -9.24 -11.92 6.68
N ASP A 89 -8.51 -12.83 7.31
CA ASP A 89 -8.70 -14.27 7.19
C ASP A 89 -9.69 -14.73 8.29
N PRO A 90 -10.94 -15.10 7.97
CA PRO A 90 -11.69 -15.96 8.85
C PRO A 90 -10.96 -17.31 8.82
N GLY A 91 -9.98 -17.46 9.71
CA GLY A 91 -9.31 -18.75 9.89
C GLY A 91 -10.39 -19.83 10.01
N PRO A 92 -10.18 -21.00 9.39
CA PRO A 92 -11.21 -22.03 9.29
C PRO A 92 -11.81 -22.24 10.68
N GLU A 93 -13.11 -22.02 10.76
CA GLU A 93 -13.97 -22.34 11.90
C GLU A 93 -13.44 -23.66 12.50
N ALA A 94 -12.84 -23.56 13.69
CA ALA A 94 -12.29 -24.72 14.37
C ALA A 94 -13.46 -25.67 14.63
N ALA A 95 -13.34 -26.84 14.02
CA ALA A 95 -14.20 -28.01 14.11
C ALA A 95 -14.61 -28.41 15.53
#